data_AF-A0A812ECU0-F1
#
_entry.id   AF-A0A812ECU0-F1
#
_cell.length_a   1.000
_cell.length_b   1.000
_cell.length_c   1.000
_cell.angle_alpha   90.00
_cell.angle_beta   90.00
_cell.angle_gamma   90.00
#
_symmetry.space_group_name_H-M   'P 1'
#
loop_
_entity.id
_entity.type
_entity.pdbx_description
1 polymer ?
#
loop_
_entity_poly.entity_id
_entity_poly.type
_entity_poly.pdbx_seq_one_letter_code
_entity_poly.pdbx_strand_id
1 'polypeptide(L)'
;MMQYCKNGSSIHLYWVDNGLNPCFIDTLTSSIFFLIIGVFGVVQSCMYDRYSTPVEKKYQPFNVGYILQVACTCLLIIECVLHIVLTDAAISSHTVYGYQLYTALVYFFGWTMSLRLLCLERSRALPSIPTRGHGLVLLVFWTMAFIRENLAFVSWFSTAWWWHLRNKSEQIEFSMWLLRYLGTMCLFVLGFQAPGVPRADYYMLIRDIEQGQERSQVSVWKNVLAKLKIMFPMVWPKGKPWLQLMVILCLGLLGLGRVINVYVPVYYKKIVNSLIETGDKPLEFRWDLILIYAGLFMLQGGGFGSTGVLNNLRSFFWIRVQQFTTREIQLKLFGHLHR
;
A
#
# COMPACT_ATOMS: atom_id res chain seq x y z
N MET A 1 5.28 30.66 -39.06
CA MET A 1 5.30 30.80 -37.58
C MET A 1 4.49 29.64 -37.02
N MET A 2 5.10 28.71 -36.28
CA MET A 2 4.36 27.58 -35.72
C MET A 2 3.38 28.09 -34.66
N GLN A 3 2.09 27.77 -34.82
CA GLN A 3 1.09 28.12 -33.82
C GLN A 3 1.16 27.14 -32.66
N TYR A 4 1.15 27.66 -31.43
CA TYR A 4 1.27 26.82 -30.24
C TYR A 4 0.01 26.00 -30.00
N CYS A 5 -1.17 26.62 -30.05
CA CYS A 5 -2.48 25.96 -30.02
C CYS A 5 -3.16 26.02 -31.40
N LYS A 6 -4.20 25.21 -31.59
CA LYS A 6 -5.06 25.24 -32.78
C LYS A 6 -5.75 26.60 -32.94
N ASN A 7 -5.94 27.05 -34.18
CA ASN A 7 -6.67 28.29 -34.47
C ASN A 7 -8.02 28.34 -33.74
N GLY A 8 -8.23 29.37 -32.92
CA GLY A 8 -9.44 29.58 -32.11
C GLY A 8 -9.36 29.10 -30.65
N SER A 9 -8.32 28.35 -30.26
CA SER A 9 -8.09 28.00 -28.85
C SER A 9 -6.87 28.73 -28.28
N SER A 10 -7.10 29.54 -27.25
CA SER A 10 -6.03 30.15 -26.45
C SER A 10 -5.75 29.30 -25.21
N ILE A 11 -4.54 29.41 -24.66
CA ILE A 11 -4.17 28.73 -23.40
C ILE A 11 -5.08 29.19 -22.23
N HIS A 12 -5.62 30.40 -22.30
CA HIS A 12 -6.47 30.97 -21.25
C HIS A 12 -7.90 30.40 -21.22
N LEU A 13 -8.33 29.72 -22.28
CA LEU A 13 -9.62 29.04 -22.35
C LEU A 13 -9.48 27.62 -21.78
N TYR A 14 -9.87 27.45 -20.51
CA TYR A 14 -9.77 26.18 -19.79
C TYR A 14 -10.93 25.21 -20.11
N TRP A 15 -12.13 25.73 -20.37
CA TRP A 15 -13.35 24.96 -20.63
C TRP A 15 -13.96 25.37 -21.96
N VAL A 16 -14.11 24.42 -22.88
CA VAL A 16 -14.67 24.62 -24.24
C VAL A 16 -15.52 23.41 -24.60
N ASP A 17 -16.68 23.62 -25.23
CA ASP A 17 -17.59 22.57 -25.71
C ASP A 17 -17.87 21.47 -24.67
N ASN A 18 -18.28 21.86 -23.46
CA ASN A 18 -18.58 20.95 -22.34
C ASN A 18 -17.43 19.99 -21.95
N GLY A 19 -16.18 20.39 -22.16
CA GLY A 19 -15.01 19.68 -21.67
C GLY A 19 -13.78 20.56 -21.50
N LEU A 20 -12.68 19.92 -21.13
CA LEU A 20 -11.41 20.57 -20.95
C LEU A 20 -10.73 20.81 -22.30
N ASN A 21 -10.16 21.99 -22.50
CA ASN A 21 -9.39 22.31 -23.69
C ASN A 21 -8.11 21.45 -23.75
N PRO A 22 -7.89 20.64 -24.81
CA PRO A 22 -6.71 19.79 -24.92
C PRO A 22 -5.39 20.57 -24.83
N CYS A 23 -5.31 21.74 -25.49
CA CYS A 23 -4.08 22.55 -25.47
C CYS A 23 -3.71 22.99 -24.04
N PHE A 24 -4.70 23.39 -23.24
CA PHE A 24 -4.48 23.82 -21.85
C PHE A 24 -4.04 22.65 -20.95
N ILE A 25 -4.75 21.52 -21.01
CA ILE A 25 -4.46 20.37 -20.14
C ILE A 25 -3.12 19.73 -20.48
N ASP A 26 -2.80 19.54 -21.76
CA ASP A 26 -1.52 18.97 -22.18
C ASP A 26 -0.36 19.87 -21.71
N THR A 27 -0.45 21.18 -21.94
CA THR A 27 0.56 22.13 -21.50
C THR A 27 0.75 22.13 -19.98
N LEU A 28 -0.35 22.17 -19.22
CA LEU A 28 -0.32 22.18 -17.76
C LEU A 28 0.30 20.90 -17.21
N THR A 29 -0.16 19.74 -17.70
CA THR A 29 0.27 18.45 -17.18
C THR A 29 1.71 18.12 -17.58
N SER A 30 2.15 18.46 -18.79
CA SER A 30 3.55 18.37 -19.19
C SER A 30 4.45 19.29 -18.36
N SER A 31 4.00 20.50 -18.03
CA SER A 31 4.78 21.39 -17.14
C SER A 31 4.97 20.80 -15.75
N ILE A 32 3.92 20.19 -15.19
CA ILE A 32 3.96 19.51 -13.89
C ILE A 32 4.87 18.27 -13.96
N PHE A 33 4.78 17.46 -15.02
CA PHE A 33 5.63 16.28 -15.19
C PHE A 33 7.10 16.68 -15.31
N PHE A 34 7.41 17.71 -16.09
CA PHE A 34 8.76 18.23 -16.23
C PHE A 34 9.35 18.68 -14.88
N LEU A 35 8.55 19.34 -14.04
CA LEU A 35 8.99 19.71 -12.69
C LEU A 35 9.27 18.48 -11.83
N ILE A 36 8.36 17.51 -11.80
CA ILE A 36 8.48 16.31 -10.95
C ILE A 36 9.66 15.45 -11.39
N ILE A 37 9.65 14.97 -12.63
CA ILE A 37 10.66 14.00 -13.11
C ILE A 37 11.95 14.70 -13.53
N GLY A 38 11.87 15.91 -14.08
CA GLY A 38 13.03 16.63 -14.59
C GLY A 38 13.86 17.29 -13.50
N VAL A 39 13.24 17.88 -12.48
CA VAL A 39 14.00 18.44 -11.36
C VAL A 39 14.30 17.36 -10.33
N PHE A 40 13.26 16.77 -9.72
CA PHE A 40 13.48 15.82 -8.61
C PHE A 40 14.04 14.47 -9.09
N GLY A 41 13.66 13.99 -10.27
CA GLY A 41 14.18 12.74 -10.81
C GLY A 41 15.66 12.81 -11.20
N VAL A 42 16.12 13.96 -11.72
CA VAL A 42 17.54 14.20 -11.99
C VAL A 42 18.33 14.33 -10.68
N VAL A 43 17.82 15.09 -9.71
CA VAL A 43 18.44 15.18 -8.37
C VAL A 43 18.57 13.80 -7.73
N GLN A 44 17.51 12.98 -7.75
CA GLN A 44 17.54 11.61 -7.26
C GLN A 44 18.60 10.79 -8.01
N SER A 45 18.64 10.85 -9.34
CA SER A 45 19.65 10.13 -10.14
C SER A 45 21.09 10.54 -9.77
N CYS A 46 21.35 11.84 -9.59
CA CYS A 46 22.66 12.34 -9.16
C CYS A 46 23.03 11.87 -7.75
N MET A 47 22.06 11.80 -6.82
CA MET A 47 22.28 11.25 -5.49
C MET A 47 22.68 9.77 -5.55
N TYR A 48 22.01 8.98 -6.40
CA TYR A 48 22.40 7.60 -6.65
C TYR A 48 23.81 7.50 -7.22
N ASP A 49 24.18 8.33 -8.20
CA ASP A 49 25.53 8.27 -8.77
C ASP A 49 26.64 8.68 -7.77
N ARG A 50 26.33 9.55 -6.80
CA ARG A 50 27.32 10.03 -5.82
C ARG A 50 27.43 9.21 -4.55
N TYR A 51 26.32 8.68 -4.02
CA TYR A 51 26.25 8.13 -2.66
C TYR A 51 25.81 6.68 -2.58
N SER A 52 25.45 6.04 -3.70
CA SER A 52 24.91 4.67 -3.63
C SER A 52 26.00 3.59 -3.58
N THR A 53 25.64 2.46 -3.01
CA THR A 53 26.43 1.23 -3.03
C THR A 53 25.78 0.20 -3.96
N PRO A 54 26.57 -0.58 -4.72
CA PRO A 54 26.03 -1.61 -5.60
C PRO A 54 25.45 -2.77 -4.79
N VAL A 55 24.26 -3.23 -5.17
CA VAL A 55 23.61 -4.38 -4.54
C VAL A 55 24.18 -5.66 -5.15
N GLU A 56 24.59 -6.61 -4.30
CA GLU A 56 25.10 -7.90 -4.77
C GLU A 56 24.03 -8.71 -5.54
N LYS A 57 24.43 -9.37 -6.63
CA LYS A 57 23.54 -10.15 -7.50
C LYS A 57 22.75 -11.24 -6.76
N LYS A 58 23.29 -11.77 -5.67
CA LYS A 58 22.65 -12.79 -4.83
C LYS A 58 21.32 -12.31 -4.22
N TYR A 59 21.18 -11.00 -3.99
CA TYR A 59 20.00 -10.39 -3.38
C TYR A 59 19.10 -9.67 -4.39
N GLN A 60 19.32 -9.92 -5.69
CA GLN A 60 18.48 -9.44 -6.79
C GLN A 60 17.69 -10.61 -7.40
N PRO A 61 16.70 -11.18 -6.68
CA PRO A 61 15.95 -12.31 -7.20
C PRO A 61 15.23 -11.93 -8.50
N PHE A 62 15.02 -12.94 -9.34
CA PHE A 62 14.16 -12.80 -10.51
C PHE A 62 12.73 -12.54 -10.02
N ASN A 63 12.16 -11.39 -10.42
CA ASN A 63 10.81 -11.04 -10.06
C ASN A 63 10.02 -10.63 -11.30
N VAL A 64 8.95 -11.36 -11.58
CA VAL A 64 8.07 -11.13 -12.73
C VAL A 64 7.47 -9.73 -12.67
N GLY A 65 7.15 -9.24 -11.47
CA GLY A 65 6.63 -7.89 -11.27
C GLY A 65 7.56 -6.79 -11.76
N TYR A 66 8.88 -6.94 -11.58
CA TYR A 66 9.85 -5.97 -12.11
C TYR A 66 9.95 -6.03 -13.63
N ILE A 67 9.91 -7.23 -14.22
CA ILE A 67 9.93 -7.39 -15.68
C ILE A 67 8.69 -6.73 -16.29
N LEU A 68 7.54 -6.92 -15.66
CA LEU A 68 6.31 -6.27 -16.05
C LEU A 68 6.42 -4.73 -15.93
N GLN A 69 7.00 -4.20 -14.85
CA GLN A 69 7.26 -2.76 -14.71
C GLN A 69 8.14 -2.22 -15.85
N VAL A 70 9.27 -2.87 -16.13
CA VAL A 70 10.17 -2.48 -17.23
C VAL A 70 9.44 -2.54 -18.57
N ALA A 71 8.73 -3.64 -18.85
CA ALA A 71 7.99 -3.82 -20.08
C ALA A 71 6.92 -2.73 -20.27
N CYS A 72 6.12 -2.42 -19.24
CA CYS A 72 5.14 -1.35 -19.28
C CYS A 72 5.79 0.03 -19.51
N THR A 73 6.91 0.35 -18.83
CA THR A 73 7.62 1.62 -19.08
C THR A 73 8.18 1.72 -20.50
N CYS A 74 8.76 0.64 -21.04
CA CYS A 74 9.25 0.62 -22.42
C CYS A 74 8.10 0.77 -23.43
N LEU A 75 6.97 0.12 -23.18
CA LEU A 75 5.76 0.26 -23.99
C LEU A 75 5.27 1.70 -24.04
N LEU A 76 5.30 2.43 -22.91
CA LEU A 76 4.90 3.85 -22.85
C LEU A 76 5.91 4.78 -23.55
N ILE A 77 7.21 4.45 -23.55
CA ILE A 77 8.21 5.17 -24.37
C ILE A 77 7.90 5.00 -25.86
N ILE A 78 7.60 3.76 -26.28
CA ILE A 78 7.28 3.44 -27.68
C ILE A 78 5.97 4.14 -28.08
N GLU A 79 4.96 4.12 -27.22
CA GLU A 79 3.68 4.79 -27.48
C GLU A 79 3.87 6.29 -27.72
N CYS A 80 4.76 6.97 -26.98
CA CYS A 80 5.05 8.39 -27.19
C CYS A 80 5.56 8.68 -28.61
N VAL A 81 6.40 7.81 -29.17
CA VAL A 81 6.91 7.95 -30.54
C VAL A 81 5.81 7.64 -31.55
N LEU A 82 5.04 6.57 -31.31
CA LEU A 82 3.93 6.18 -32.17
C LEU A 82 2.84 7.24 -32.23
N HIS A 83 2.56 7.92 -31.12
CA HIS A 83 1.56 8.99 -31.05
C HIS A 83 1.90 10.12 -32.02
N ILE A 84 3.13 10.63 -32.01
CA ILE A 84 3.53 11.70 -32.96
C ILE A 84 3.42 11.21 -34.41
N VAL A 85 3.96 10.03 -34.71
CA VAL A 85 4.03 9.49 -36.08
C VAL A 85 2.62 9.26 -36.64
N LEU A 86 1.71 8.73 -35.83
CA LEU A 86 0.35 8.45 -36.27
C LEU A 86 -0.53 9.71 -36.28
N THR A 87 -0.30 10.70 -35.40
CA THR A 87 -0.96 12.01 -35.52
C THR A 87 -0.57 12.71 -36.82
N ASP A 88 0.70 12.65 -37.22
CA ASP A 88 1.18 13.20 -38.50
C ASP A 88 0.65 12.43 -39.72
N ALA A 89 0.61 11.10 -39.65
CA ALA A 89 0.15 10.26 -40.76
C ALA A 89 -1.38 10.19 -40.93
N ALA A 90 -2.15 10.28 -39.83
CA ALA A 90 -3.62 10.13 -39.86
C ALA A 90 -4.36 11.44 -40.16
N ILE A 91 -3.76 12.60 -39.84
CA ILE A 91 -4.35 13.91 -40.06
C ILE A 91 -3.76 14.46 -41.36
N SER A 92 -4.51 14.37 -42.45
CA SER A 92 -4.14 14.83 -43.80
C SER A 92 -3.82 16.34 -43.94
N SER A 93 -3.70 17.08 -42.84
CA SER A 93 -3.22 18.46 -42.78
C SER A 93 -1.89 18.49 -42.03
N HIS A 94 -0.79 18.70 -42.76
CA HIS A 94 0.62 18.74 -42.34
C HIS A 94 0.99 19.77 -41.24
N THR A 95 0.11 20.09 -40.29
CA THR A 95 0.32 21.13 -39.28
C THR A 95 0.38 20.49 -37.89
N VAL A 96 1.59 20.19 -37.43
CA VAL A 96 1.88 19.83 -36.03
C VAL A 96 1.84 21.09 -35.16
N TYR A 97 1.10 21.05 -34.05
CA TYR A 97 0.99 22.18 -33.12
C TYR A 97 2.10 22.15 -32.05
N GLY A 98 2.48 23.33 -31.56
CA GLY A 98 3.57 23.46 -30.57
C GLY A 98 3.34 22.70 -29.26
N TYR A 99 2.09 22.65 -28.76
CA TYR A 99 1.77 21.94 -27.51
C TYR A 99 1.94 20.42 -27.64
N GLN A 100 1.67 19.84 -28.81
CA GLN A 100 1.81 18.39 -29.07
C GLN A 100 3.29 17.98 -29.04
N LEU A 101 4.15 18.78 -29.70
CA LEU A 101 5.58 18.56 -29.69
C LEU A 101 6.16 18.69 -28.28
N TYR A 102 5.76 19.74 -27.54
CA TYR A 102 6.20 19.95 -26.16
C TYR A 102 5.82 18.77 -25.26
N THR A 103 4.57 18.32 -25.35
CA THR A 103 4.05 17.19 -24.58
C THR A 103 4.85 15.93 -24.86
N ALA A 104 5.07 15.61 -26.13
CA ALA A 104 5.81 14.42 -26.50
C ALA A 104 7.27 14.44 -26.03
N LEU A 105 7.96 15.58 -26.13
CA LEU A 105 9.34 15.72 -25.63
C LEU A 105 9.42 15.49 -24.12
N VAL A 106 8.48 16.08 -23.36
CA VAL A 106 8.43 15.89 -21.91
C VAL A 106 8.09 14.44 -21.54
N TYR A 107 7.16 13.81 -22.24
CA TYR A 107 6.79 12.41 -21.99
C TYR A 107 7.94 11.45 -22.31
N PHE A 108 8.60 11.62 -23.46
CA PHE A 108 9.77 10.82 -23.83
C PHE A 108 10.88 10.95 -22.79
N PHE A 109 11.21 12.17 -22.39
CA PHE A 109 12.20 12.42 -21.35
C PHE A 109 11.77 11.85 -19.97
N GLY A 110 10.49 12.00 -19.61
CA GLY A 110 9.96 11.53 -18.33
C GLY A 110 9.96 10.01 -18.22
N TRP A 111 9.50 9.29 -19.24
CA TRP A 111 9.49 7.82 -19.22
C TRP A 111 10.90 7.22 -19.31
N THR A 112 11.82 7.84 -20.05
CA THR A 112 13.23 7.40 -20.07
C THR A 112 13.93 7.60 -18.72
N MET A 113 13.68 8.73 -18.04
CA MET A 113 14.16 8.95 -16.67
C MET A 113 13.50 8.01 -15.67
N SER A 114 12.20 7.72 -15.81
CA SER A 114 11.50 6.72 -15.00
C SER A 114 12.12 5.33 -15.14
N LEU A 115 12.49 4.91 -16.36
CA LEU A 115 13.16 3.63 -16.60
C LEU A 115 14.58 3.62 -15.98
N ARG A 116 15.33 4.71 -16.12
CA ARG A 116 16.66 4.85 -15.50
C ARG A 116 16.58 4.72 -13.97
N LEU A 117 15.64 5.44 -13.33
CA LEU A 117 15.43 5.38 -11.89
C LEU A 117 15.03 3.97 -11.44
N LEU A 118 14.15 3.28 -12.17
CA LEU A 118 13.75 1.90 -11.87
C LEU A 118 14.95 0.94 -11.90
N CYS A 119 15.84 1.07 -12.89
CA CYS A 119 17.07 0.29 -12.98
C CYS A 119 18.07 0.64 -11.85
N LEU A 120 18.18 1.91 -11.47
CA LEU A 120 19.05 2.36 -10.38
C LEU A 120 18.55 1.84 -9.02
N GLU A 121 17.25 1.92 -8.74
CA GLU A 121 16.64 1.42 -7.49
C GLU A 121 16.79 -0.09 -7.31
N ARG A 122 16.85 -0.86 -8.41
CA ARG A 122 17.11 -2.31 -8.37
C ARG A 122 18.59 -2.63 -8.14
N SER A 123 19.48 -1.90 -8.80
CA SER A 123 20.91 -2.23 -8.86
C SER A 123 21.74 -1.58 -7.76
N ARG A 124 21.28 -0.47 -7.19
CA ARG A 124 22.02 0.35 -6.23
C ARG A 124 21.14 0.72 -5.04
N ALA A 125 21.76 0.76 -3.87
CA ALA A 125 21.13 1.08 -2.59
C ALA A 125 21.63 2.42 -2.05
N LEU A 126 20.73 3.26 -1.55
CA LEU A 126 21.10 4.49 -0.84
C LEU A 126 21.35 4.19 0.65
N PRO A 127 22.26 4.93 1.33
CA PRO A 127 22.58 4.74 2.74
C PRO A 127 21.48 5.20 3.72
N SER A 128 20.35 5.69 3.22
CA SER A 128 19.19 6.09 4.02
C SER A 128 18.38 4.90 4.53
N ILE A 129 17.56 5.12 5.56
CA ILE A 129 16.66 4.10 6.15
C ILE A 129 15.82 3.45 5.02
N PRO A 130 15.77 2.09 4.93
CA PRO A 130 15.08 1.43 3.84
C PRO A 130 13.59 1.75 3.87
N THR A 131 13.13 2.43 2.82
CA THR A 131 11.69 2.57 2.55
C THR A 131 11.17 1.22 2.07
N ARG A 132 9.98 0.82 2.54
CA ARG A 132 9.33 -0.45 2.14
C ARG A 132 8.92 -0.51 0.67
N GLY A 133 9.17 0.54 -0.11
CA GLY A 133 8.84 0.59 -1.53
C GLY A 133 9.73 1.55 -2.32
N HIS A 134 9.34 1.80 -3.58
CA HIS A 134 10.01 2.67 -4.53
C HIS A 134 10.22 4.10 -4.01
N GLY A 135 11.14 4.82 -4.64
CA GLY A 135 11.36 6.24 -4.34
C GLY A 135 10.09 7.07 -4.53
N LEU A 136 9.92 8.08 -3.67
CA LEU A 136 8.74 8.95 -3.69
C LEU A 136 8.53 9.62 -5.05
N VAL A 137 9.62 10.06 -5.70
CA VAL A 137 9.54 10.74 -7.01
C VAL A 137 8.93 9.84 -8.07
N LEU A 138 9.33 8.57 -8.12
CA LEU A 138 8.83 7.59 -9.09
C LEU A 138 7.33 7.30 -8.85
N LEU A 139 6.95 7.12 -7.58
CA LEU A 139 5.57 6.86 -7.21
C LEU A 139 4.67 8.06 -7.54
N VAL A 140 5.10 9.28 -7.16
CA VAL A 140 4.37 10.52 -7.48
C VAL A 140 4.24 10.69 -9.00
N PHE A 141 5.31 10.46 -9.78
CA PHE A 141 5.25 10.54 -11.23
C PHE A 141 4.21 9.57 -11.83
N TRP A 142 4.22 8.30 -11.43
CA TRP A 142 3.23 7.32 -11.92
C TRP A 142 1.80 7.66 -11.48
N THR A 143 1.61 8.15 -10.26
CA THR A 143 0.28 8.61 -9.80
C THR A 143 -0.23 9.77 -10.64
N MET A 144 0.62 10.75 -10.95
CA MET A 144 0.26 11.92 -11.74
C MET A 144 0.01 11.55 -13.21
N ALA A 145 0.79 10.61 -13.77
CA ALA A 145 0.52 10.01 -15.08
C ALA A 145 -0.86 9.34 -15.12
N PHE A 146 -1.19 8.53 -14.11
CA PHE A 146 -2.50 7.89 -14.04
C PHE A 146 -3.64 8.92 -13.88
N ILE A 147 -3.47 9.95 -13.04
CA ILE A 147 -4.45 11.03 -12.87
C ILE A 147 -4.69 11.75 -14.22
N ARG A 148 -3.62 12.05 -14.98
CA ARG A 148 -3.73 12.69 -16.29
C ARG A 148 -4.61 11.90 -17.27
N GLU A 149 -4.47 10.58 -17.31
CA GLU A 149 -5.30 9.73 -18.17
C GLU A 149 -6.75 9.70 -17.71
N ASN A 150 -7.00 9.77 -16.40
CA ASN A 150 -8.36 9.85 -15.85
C ASN A 150 -9.05 11.19 -16.12
N LEU A 151 -8.32 12.28 -16.33
CA LEU A 151 -8.92 13.57 -16.72
C LEU A 151 -9.69 13.49 -18.05
N ALA A 152 -9.40 12.50 -18.89
CA ALA A 152 -10.16 12.25 -20.12
C ALA A 152 -11.65 11.99 -19.85
N PHE A 153 -11.98 11.34 -18.73
CA PHE A 153 -13.37 11.05 -18.35
C PHE A 153 -14.17 12.30 -18.00
N VAL A 154 -13.52 13.37 -17.51
CA VAL A 154 -14.20 14.65 -17.21
C VAL A 154 -14.77 15.27 -18.47
N SER A 155 -14.12 15.05 -19.62
CA SER A 155 -14.51 15.61 -20.92
C SER A 155 -15.33 14.65 -21.77
N TRP A 156 -16.06 13.70 -21.14
CA TRP A 156 -16.84 12.66 -21.82
C TRP A 156 -17.82 13.21 -22.86
N PHE A 157 -18.51 14.32 -22.53
CA PHE A 157 -19.54 14.92 -23.39
C PHE A 157 -18.99 15.91 -24.40
N SER A 158 -17.67 16.12 -24.45
CA SER A 158 -17.07 17.11 -25.32
C SER A 158 -16.89 16.59 -26.74
N THR A 159 -17.22 17.43 -27.72
CA THR A 159 -16.98 17.17 -29.15
C THR A 159 -15.53 17.37 -29.57
N ALA A 160 -14.70 17.99 -28.71
CA ALA A 160 -13.28 18.21 -28.94
C ALA A 160 -12.41 16.97 -28.62
N TRP A 161 -12.98 15.97 -27.95
CA TRP A 161 -12.32 14.73 -27.56
C TRP A 161 -12.77 13.55 -28.44
N TRP A 162 -11.96 12.50 -28.48
CA TRP A 162 -12.16 11.30 -29.32
C TRP A 162 -13.28 10.35 -28.84
N TRP A 163 -14.09 10.73 -27.85
CA TRP A 163 -15.12 9.88 -27.22
C TRP A 163 -16.26 9.45 -28.16
N HIS A 164 -16.50 10.19 -29.25
CA HIS A 164 -17.61 9.92 -30.17
C HIS A 164 -17.24 8.96 -31.33
N LEU A 165 -15.95 8.60 -31.48
CA LEU A 165 -15.40 7.66 -32.48
C LEU A 165 -15.96 7.78 -33.90
N ARG A 166 -16.27 9.01 -34.36
CA ARG A 166 -16.92 9.28 -35.65
C ARG A 166 -16.00 9.01 -36.83
N ASN A 167 -14.71 9.30 -36.65
CA ASN A 167 -13.68 9.22 -37.69
C ASN A 167 -12.62 8.19 -37.33
N LYS A 168 -11.92 7.66 -38.34
CA LYS A 168 -10.77 6.76 -38.13
C LYS A 168 -9.66 7.41 -37.28
N SER A 169 -9.47 8.73 -37.39
CA SER A 169 -8.54 9.49 -36.54
C SER A 169 -8.93 9.43 -35.05
N GLU A 170 -10.22 9.64 -34.73
CA GLU A 170 -10.73 9.57 -33.35
C GLU A 170 -10.59 8.13 -32.79
N GLN A 171 -10.79 7.11 -33.63
CA GLN A 171 -10.59 5.70 -33.23
C GLN A 171 -9.11 5.39 -32.88
N ILE A 172 -8.17 5.94 -33.66
CA ILE A 172 -6.73 5.77 -33.39
C ILE A 172 -6.35 6.47 -32.09
N GLU A 173 -6.77 7.71 -31.87
CA GLU A 173 -6.51 8.46 -30.63
C GLU A 173 -7.08 7.74 -29.40
N PHE A 174 -8.30 7.20 -29.51
CA PHE A 174 -8.90 6.38 -28.45
C PHE A 174 -8.08 5.13 -28.16
N SER A 175 -7.59 4.42 -29.19
CA SER A 175 -6.79 3.21 -29.00
C SER A 175 -5.45 3.47 -28.31
N MET A 176 -4.79 4.59 -28.63
CA MET A 176 -3.55 5.02 -27.97
C MET A 176 -3.79 5.43 -26.53
N TRP A 177 -4.86 6.18 -26.28
CA TRP A 177 -5.27 6.52 -24.92
C TRP A 177 -5.57 5.26 -24.10
N LEU A 178 -6.27 4.28 -24.64
CA LEU A 178 -6.56 3.02 -23.96
C LEU A 178 -5.27 2.26 -23.61
N LEU A 179 -4.31 2.20 -24.54
CA LEU A 179 -3.01 1.58 -24.32
C LEU A 179 -2.23 2.29 -23.20
N ARG A 180 -2.19 3.63 -23.22
CA ARG A 180 -1.57 4.45 -22.16
C ARG A 180 -2.25 4.25 -20.81
N TYR A 181 -3.57 4.24 -20.79
CA TYR A 181 -4.36 4.06 -19.58
C TYR A 181 -4.08 2.72 -18.91
N LEU A 182 -4.09 1.62 -19.68
CA LEU A 182 -3.77 0.29 -19.16
C LEU A 182 -2.31 0.19 -18.69
N GLY A 183 -1.37 0.78 -19.44
CA GLY A 183 0.05 0.81 -19.07
C GLY A 183 0.31 1.57 -17.77
N THR A 184 -0.24 2.78 -17.65
CA THR A 184 -0.09 3.63 -16.45
C THR A 184 -0.82 3.05 -15.24
N MET A 185 -2.01 2.44 -15.43
CA MET A 185 -2.74 1.73 -14.37
C MET A 185 -1.92 0.55 -13.85
N CYS A 186 -1.34 -0.26 -14.74
CA CYS A 186 -0.48 -1.38 -14.35
C CYS A 186 0.72 -0.90 -13.52
N LEU A 187 1.40 0.17 -13.95
CA LEU A 187 2.53 0.75 -13.22
C LEU A 187 2.12 1.32 -11.85
N PHE A 188 0.97 1.99 -11.77
CA PHE A 188 0.44 2.51 -10.51
C PHE A 188 0.22 1.39 -9.49
N VAL A 189 -0.46 0.31 -9.88
CA VAL A 189 -0.74 -0.84 -8.99
C VAL A 189 0.57 -1.52 -8.57
N LEU A 190 1.48 -1.78 -9.50
CA LEU A 190 2.77 -2.39 -9.20
C LEU A 190 3.67 -1.48 -8.35
N GLY A 191 3.52 -0.15 -8.48
CA GLY A 191 4.27 0.83 -7.71
C GLY A 191 4.02 0.76 -6.21
N PHE A 192 2.78 0.47 -5.78
CA PHE A 192 2.49 0.25 -4.35
C PHE A 192 3.08 -1.06 -3.81
N GLN A 193 3.17 -2.09 -4.66
CA GLN A 193 3.71 -3.38 -4.26
C GLN A 193 5.25 -3.42 -4.27
N ALA A 194 5.88 -2.48 -5.00
CA ALA A 194 7.33 -2.31 -5.14
C ALA A 194 8.13 -3.62 -5.31
N PRO A 195 7.78 -4.48 -6.28
CA PRO A 195 8.38 -5.80 -6.44
C PRO A 195 9.89 -5.76 -6.78
N GLY A 196 10.39 -4.63 -7.27
CA GLY A 196 11.78 -4.47 -7.72
C GLY A 196 12.80 -4.07 -6.65
N VAL A 197 12.36 -3.64 -5.45
CA VAL A 197 13.25 -3.07 -4.44
C VAL A 197 13.81 -4.16 -3.52
N PRO A 198 15.14 -4.19 -3.24
CA PRO A 198 15.72 -5.11 -2.28
C PRO A 198 15.05 -4.95 -0.91
N ARG A 199 14.61 -6.07 -0.31
CA ARG A 199 13.90 -6.03 0.99
C ARG A 199 14.78 -5.43 2.08
N ALA A 200 14.14 -4.81 3.08
CA ALA A 200 14.78 -4.24 4.27
C ALA A 200 15.72 -5.23 5.01
N ASP A 201 15.47 -6.54 4.87
CA ASP A 201 16.31 -7.60 5.42
C ASP A 201 17.76 -7.55 4.90
N TYR A 202 17.97 -7.10 3.66
CA TYR A 202 19.30 -6.94 3.07
C TYR A 202 20.13 -5.86 3.78
N TYR A 203 19.51 -4.71 4.10
CA TYR A 203 20.17 -3.60 4.78
C TYR A 203 20.55 -3.94 6.23
N MET A 204 19.72 -4.72 6.91
CA MET A 204 20.05 -5.24 8.25
C MET A 204 21.22 -6.22 8.20
N LEU A 205 21.31 -7.05 7.15
CA LEU A 205 22.43 -7.97 6.97
C LEU A 205 23.75 -7.23 6.72
N ILE A 206 23.76 -6.19 5.88
CA ILE A 206 24.97 -5.38 5.65
C ILE A 206 25.45 -4.75 6.95
N ARG A 207 24.54 -4.15 7.71
CA ARG A 207 24.89 -3.52 8.99
C ARG A 207 25.42 -4.53 10.01
N ASP A 208 24.84 -5.73 10.08
CA ASP A 208 25.33 -6.81 10.94
C ASP A 208 26.75 -7.29 10.51
N ILE A 209 27.03 -7.34 9.20
CA ILE A 209 28.35 -7.67 8.64
C ILE A 209 29.37 -6.56 8.94
N GLU A 210 29.01 -5.30 8.72
CA GLU A 210 29.88 -4.14 9.04
C GLU A 210 30.16 -4.01 10.54
N GLN A 211 29.21 -4.41 11.39
CA GLN A 211 29.40 -4.43 12.85
C GLN A 211 30.18 -5.66 13.36
N GLY A 212 30.72 -6.50 12.49
CA GLY A 212 31.58 -7.62 12.88
C GLY A 212 30.88 -8.63 13.79
N GLN A 213 29.55 -8.69 13.75
CA GLN A 213 28.78 -9.53 14.65
C GLN A 213 28.48 -10.85 13.93
N GLU A 214 29.36 -11.84 14.12
CA GLU A 214 29.10 -13.23 13.72
C GLU A 214 27.79 -13.69 14.36
N ARG A 215 26.70 -13.61 13.59
CA ARG A 215 25.42 -14.12 14.02
C ARG A 215 25.45 -15.63 13.82
N SER A 216 26.00 -16.33 14.81
CA SER A 216 25.84 -17.77 14.94
C SER A 216 24.35 -18.08 14.74
N GLN A 217 24.03 -19.03 13.88
CA GLN A 217 22.67 -19.49 13.59
C GLN A 217 22.00 -20.05 14.85
N VAL A 218 21.61 -19.20 15.79
CA VAL A 218 20.83 -19.59 16.94
C VAL A 218 19.37 -19.48 16.53
N SER A 219 18.73 -20.65 16.44
CA SER A 219 17.30 -20.83 16.19
C SER A 219 16.47 -19.69 16.80
N VAL A 220 15.61 -19.07 15.98
CA VAL A 220 14.68 -18.00 16.37
C VAL A 220 13.94 -18.37 17.66
N TRP A 221 13.61 -19.65 17.85
CA TRP A 221 12.96 -20.20 19.03
C TRP A 221 13.82 -20.12 20.30
N LYS A 222 15.13 -20.32 20.22
CA LYS A 222 16.03 -20.18 21.39
C LYS A 222 16.11 -18.71 21.83
N ASN A 223 16.12 -17.78 20.88
CA ASN A 223 16.09 -16.35 21.18
C ASN A 223 14.75 -15.90 21.77
N VAL A 224 13.63 -16.43 21.26
CA VAL A 224 12.29 -16.17 21.84
C VAL A 224 12.19 -16.76 23.24
N LEU A 225 12.68 -17.99 23.46
CA LEU A 225 12.68 -18.63 24.77
C LEU A 225 13.57 -17.88 25.77
N ALA A 226 14.74 -17.41 25.34
CA ALA A 226 15.62 -16.59 26.18
C ALA A 226 14.97 -15.26 26.56
N LYS A 227 14.32 -14.57 25.60
CA LYS A 227 13.57 -13.34 25.87
C LYS A 227 12.37 -13.58 26.80
N LEU A 228 11.60 -14.65 26.57
CA LEU A 228 10.50 -15.05 27.45
C LEU A 228 11.00 -15.36 28.87
N LYS A 229 12.12 -16.07 29.01
CA LYS A 229 12.73 -16.40 30.31
C LYS A 229 13.18 -15.16 31.08
N ILE A 230 13.60 -14.09 30.37
CA ILE A 230 13.96 -12.81 30.99
C ILE A 230 12.72 -11.99 31.38
N MET A 231 11.67 -12.00 30.55
CA MET A 231 10.43 -11.24 30.80
C MET A 231 9.52 -11.91 31.85
N PHE A 232 9.48 -13.23 31.89
CA PHE A 232 8.66 -14.01 32.83
C PHE A 232 8.85 -13.62 34.31
N PRO A 233 10.07 -13.47 34.86
CA PRO A 233 10.28 -13.03 36.23
C PRO A 233 9.93 -11.54 36.46
N MET A 234 9.74 -10.73 35.42
CA MET A 234 9.26 -9.35 35.56
C MET A 234 7.73 -9.29 35.63
N VAL A 235 7.04 -10.17 34.90
CA VAL A 235 5.57 -10.27 34.91
C VAL A 235 5.06 -11.03 36.13
N TRP A 236 5.84 -11.98 36.67
CA TRP A 236 5.48 -12.73 37.86
C TRP A 236 6.01 -12.06 39.14
N PRO A 237 5.16 -11.35 39.92
CA PRO A 237 5.58 -10.68 41.15
C PRO A 237 5.99 -11.72 42.21
N LYS A 238 7.28 -11.82 42.49
CA LYS A 238 7.79 -12.65 43.60
C LYS A 238 7.61 -11.87 44.91
N GLY A 239 6.82 -12.42 45.84
CA GLY A 239 6.68 -11.89 47.21
C GLY A 239 5.36 -11.17 47.55
N LYS A 240 4.41 -11.03 46.62
CA LYS A 240 3.07 -10.43 46.91
C LYS A 240 1.94 -11.39 46.51
N PRO A 241 1.36 -12.18 47.44
CA PRO A 241 0.36 -13.20 47.13
C PRO A 241 -0.91 -12.62 46.51
N TRP A 242 -1.31 -11.41 46.94
CA TRP A 242 -2.44 -10.68 46.38
C TRP A 242 -2.30 -10.44 44.87
N LEU A 243 -1.10 -10.09 44.42
CA LEU A 243 -0.86 -9.77 43.02
C LEU A 243 -0.80 -11.02 42.15
N GLN A 244 -0.28 -12.12 42.70
CA GLN A 244 -0.30 -13.45 42.06
C GLN A 244 -1.74 -13.95 41.86
N LEU A 245 -2.62 -13.75 42.85
CA LEU A 245 -4.04 -14.09 42.73
C LEU A 245 -4.71 -13.32 41.60
N MET A 246 -4.41 -12.03 41.44
CA MET A 246 -4.97 -11.22 40.34
C MET A 246 -4.51 -11.69 38.96
N VAL A 247 -3.25 -12.14 38.83
CA VAL A 247 -2.74 -12.73 37.59
C VAL A 247 -3.44 -14.05 37.29
N ILE A 248 -3.59 -14.93 38.28
CA ILE A 248 -4.29 -16.22 38.15
C ILE A 248 -5.75 -15.99 37.75
N LEU A 249 -6.42 -15.02 38.38
CA LEU A 249 -7.81 -14.67 38.07
C LEU A 249 -7.94 -14.14 36.64
N CYS A 250 -7.01 -13.30 36.19
CA CYS A 250 -6.98 -12.82 34.81
C CYS A 250 -6.77 -13.96 33.80
N LEU A 251 -5.88 -14.92 34.10
CA LEU A 251 -5.68 -16.11 33.28
C LEU A 251 -6.93 -17.01 33.26
N GLY A 252 -7.59 -17.16 34.41
CA GLY A 252 -8.86 -17.88 34.53
C GLY A 252 -9.97 -17.25 33.68
N LEU A 253 -10.13 -15.92 33.72
CA LEU A 253 -11.09 -15.19 32.88
C LEU A 253 -10.78 -15.34 31.38
N LEU A 254 -9.50 -15.40 31.01
CA LEU A 254 -9.07 -15.62 29.63
C LEU A 254 -9.44 -17.03 29.15
N GLY A 255 -9.24 -18.05 30.00
CA GLY A 255 -9.70 -19.42 29.75
C GLY A 255 -11.22 -19.49 29.62
N LEU A 256 -11.94 -18.90 30.56
CA LEU A 256 -13.41 -18.86 30.57
C LEU A 256 -13.98 -18.19 29.31
N GLY A 257 -13.37 -17.09 28.86
CA GLY A 257 -13.76 -16.43 27.61
C GLY A 257 -13.61 -17.34 26.39
N ARG A 258 -12.55 -18.17 26.32
CA ARG A 258 -12.37 -19.14 25.23
C ARG A 258 -13.42 -20.25 25.28
N VAL A 259 -13.75 -20.73 26.48
CA VAL A 259 -14.79 -21.74 26.68
C VAL A 259 -16.14 -21.22 26.20
N ILE A 260 -16.53 -20.02 26.61
CA ILE A 260 -17.81 -19.40 26.20
C ILE A 260 -17.87 -19.20 24.69
N ASN A 261 -16.78 -18.75 24.06
CA ASN A 261 -16.73 -18.60 22.60
C ASN A 261 -17.02 -19.92 21.84
N VAL A 262 -16.71 -21.07 22.43
CA VAL A 262 -17.02 -22.39 21.85
C VAL A 262 -18.47 -22.79 22.16
N TYR A 263 -18.97 -22.50 23.36
CA TYR A 263 -20.32 -22.89 23.75
C TYR A 263 -21.42 -22.08 23.05
N VAL A 264 -21.21 -20.80 22.76
CA VAL A 264 -22.21 -19.95 22.08
C VAL A 264 -22.70 -20.53 20.74
N PRO A 265 -21.83 -20.91 19.78
CA PRO A 265 -22.28 -21.53 18.54
C PRO A 265 -22.90 -22.93 18.75
N VAL A 266 -22.46 -23.67 19.77
CA VAL A 266 -23.05 -24.98 20.13
C VAL A 266 -24.48 -24.82 20.62
N TYR A 267 -24.76 -23.83 21.48
CA TYR A 267 -26.12 -23.56 21.95
C TYR A 267 -27.01 -22.98 20.85
N TYR A 268 -26.46 -22.12 19.97
CA TYR A 268 -27.19 -21.66 18.77
C TYR A 268 -27.65 -22.83 17.91
N LYS A 269 -26.76 -23.81 17.64
CA LYS A 269 -27.11 -25.03 16.89
C LYS A 269 -28.21 -25.82 17.59
N LYS A 270 -28.15 -25.97 18.92
CA LYS A 270 -29.20 -26.68 19.69
C LYS A 270 -30.56 -26.00 19.59
N ILE A 271 -30.60 -24.67 19.61
CA ILE A 271 -31.84 -23.88 19.44
C ILE A 271 -32.41 -24.13 18.04
N VAL A 272 -31.60 -23.94 17.00
CA VAL A 272 -32.04 -24.16 15.60
C VAL A 272 -32.53 -25.60 15.40
N ASN A 273 -31.81 -26.59 15.93
CA ASN A 273 -32.21 -28.00 15.83
C ASN A 273 -33.52 -28.30 16.58
N SER A 274 -33.82 -27.61 17.68
CA SER A 274 -35.11 -27.77 18.38
C SER A 274 -36.29 -27.14 17.64
N LEU A 275 -36.01 -26.23 16.70
CA LEU A 275 -37.01 -25.57 15.84
C LEU A 275 -37.23 -26.33 14.52
N ILE A 276 -36.37 -27.30 14.17
CA ILE A 276 -36.51 -28.12 12.96
C ILE A 276 -37.29 -29.38 13.31
N GLU A 277 -38.43 -29.57 12.66
CA GLU A 277 -39.32 -30.72 12.84
C GLU A 277 -38.65 -32.01 12.34
N THR A 278 -38.22 -32.88 13.24
CA THR A 278 -37.73 -34.23 12.92
C THR A 278 -38.58 -35.24 13.69
N GLY A 279 -39.61 -35.78 13.03
CA GLY A 279 -40.35 -37.02 13.36
C GLY A 279 -40.70 -37.27 14.84
N ASP A 280 -42.01 -37.18 15.14
CA ASP A 280 -42.70 -37.71 16.34
C ASP A 280 -42.43 -37.07 17.70
N LYS A 281 -41.90 -35.84 17.77
CA LYS A 281 -41.88 -35.05 19.01
C LYS A 281 -42.61 -33.72 18.83
N PRO A 282 -43.57 -33.36 19.71
CA PRO A 282 -44.28 -32.08 19.61
C PRO A 282 -43.28 -30.92 19.70
N LEU A 283 -43.54 -29.85 18.93
CA LEU A 283 -42.78 -28.62 18.93
C LEU A 283 -42.86 -27.94 20.30
N GLU A 284 -41.94 -28.27 21.19
CA GLU A 284 -41.87 -27.69 22.52
C GLU A 284 -40.84 -26.54 22.52
N PHE A 285 -41.33 -25.32 22.74
CA PHE A 285 -40.47 -24.13 22.80
C PHE A 285 -39.60 -24.19 24.07
N ARG A 286 -38.34 -24.61 23.89
CA ARG A 286 -37.35 -24.73 24.98
C ARG A 286 -36.78 -23.37 25.37
N TRP A 287 -37.55 -22.63 26.16
CA TRP A 287 -37.14 -21.34 26.74
C TRP A 287 -35.83 -21.44 27.53
N ASP A 288 -35.55 -22.58 28.16
CA ASP A 288 -34.33 -22.86 28.91
C ASP A 288 -33.06 -22.70 28.04
N LEU A 289 -33.06 -23.26 26.82
CA LEU A 289 -31.92 -23.16 25.89
C LEU A 289 -31.67 -21.71 25.44
N ILE A 290 -32.75 -20.94 25.26
CA ILE A 290 -32.68 -19.55 24.85
C ILE A 290 -32.14 -18.68 25.99
N LEU A 291 -32.56 -18.95 27.24
CA LEU A 291 -32.08 -18.24 28.42
C LEU A 291 -30.58 -18.48 28.65
N ILE A 292 -30.14 -19.74 28.54
CA ILE A 292 -28.71 -20.10 28.63
C ILE A 292 -27.91 -19.43 27.52
N TYR A 293 -28.41 -19.45 26.28
CA TYR A 293 -27.77 -18.79 25.15
C TYR A 293 -27.66 -17.27 25.36
N ALA A 294 -28.73 -16.61 25.79
CA ALA A 294 -28.74 -15.18 26.08
C ALA A 294 -27.73 -14.83 27.19
N GLY A 295 -27.65 -15.62 28.26
CA GLY A 295 -26.67 -15.44 29.33
C GLY A 295 -25.23 -15.59 28.85
N LEU A 296 -24.93 -16.63 28.07
CA LEU A 296 -23.61 -16.83 27.45
C LEU A 296 -23.25 -15.69 26.49
N PHE A 297 -24.23 -15.19 25.75
CA PHE A 297 -24.06 -14.10 24.80
C PHE A 297 -23.77 -12.75 25.49
N MET A 298 -24.43 -12.47 26.62
CA MET A 298 -24.12 -11.29 27.46
C MET A 298 -22.72 -11.38 28.09
N LEU A 299 -22.31 -12.57 28.53
CA LEU A 299 -20.97 -12.80 29.09
C LEU A 299 -19.87 -12.63 28.02
N GLN A 300 -20.13 -13.08 26.78
CA GLN A 300 -19.22 -12.98 25.64
C GLN A 300 -19.12 -11.54 25.10
N GLY A 301 -20.24 -10.82 25.01
CA GLY A 301 -20.32 -9.46 24.45
C GLY A 301 -20.66 -9.41 22.96
N GLY A 302 -21.71 -10.10 22.53
CA GLY A 302 -22.08 -10.25 21.12
C GLY A 302 -23.03 -9.18 20.52
N GLY A 303 -23.25 -8.04 21.17
CA GLY A 303 -24.06 -6.94 20.62
C GLY A 303 -23.27 -5.93 19.77
N PHE A 304 -23.97 -5.12 18.96
CA PHE A 304 -23.42 -3.94 18.28
C PHE A 304 -22.78 -2.98 19.31
N GLY A 305 -21.48 -3.13 19.57
CA GLY A 305 -20.65 -2.16 20.30
C GLY A 305 -20.33 -2.44 21.77
N SER A 306 -20.67 -3.60 22.38
CA SER A 306 -20.40 -3.82 23.82
C SER A 306 -19.37 -4.92 24.07
N THR A 307 -18.22 -4.55 24.64
CA THR A 307 -17.31 -5.48 25.31
C THR A 307 -18.08 -6.32 26.33
N GLY A 308 -17.95 -7.66 26.28
CA GLY A 308 -18.65 -8.55 27.22
C GLY A 308 -18.23 -8.33 28.67
N VAL A 309 -19.11 -8.70 29.61
CA VAL A 309 -18.85 -8.55 31.07
C VAL A 309 -17.53 -9.19 31.47
N LEU A 310 -17.22 -10.37 30.92
CA LEU A 310 -15.96 -11.07 31.20
C LEU A 310 -14.74 -10.32 30.67
N ASN A 311 -14.86 -9.67 29.51
CA ASN A 311 -13.76 -8.90 28.96
C ASN A 311 -13.51 -7.63 29.77
N ASN A 312 -14.57 -6.97 30.26
CA ASN A 312 -14.43 -5.80 31.13
C ASN A 312 -13.82 -6.17 32.49
N LEU A 313 -14.29 -7.26 33.11
CA LEU A 313 -13.69 -7.78 34.35
C LEU A 313 -12.21 -8.13 34.15
N ARG A 314 -11.88 -8.84 33.07
CA ARG A 314 -10.50 -9.17 32.74
C ARG A 314 -9.64 -7.92 32.60
N SER A 315 -10.12 -6.91 31.86
CA SER A 315 -9.42 -5.64 31.69
C SER A 315 -9.23 -4.90 33.02
N PHE A 316 -10.25 -4.89 33.89
CA PHE A 316 -10.16 -4.28 35.21
C PHE A 316 -9.06 -4.91 36.08
N PHE A 317 -9.03 -6.25 36.15
CA PHE A 317 -7.97 -6.95 36.88
C PHE A 317 -6.60 -6.77 36.22
N TRP A 318 -6.54 -6.77 34.89
CA TRP A 318 -5.30 -6.60 34.14
C TRP A 318 -4.66 -5.22 34.35
N ILE A 319 -5.44 -4.15 34.44
CA ILE A 319 -4.92 -2.79 34.67
C ILE A 319 -4.06 -2.75 35.94
N ARG A 320 -4.51 -3.36 37.04
CA ARG A 320 -3.74 -3.40 38.30
C ARG A 320 -2.40 -4.13 38.14
N VAL A 321 -2.39 -5.24 37.42
CA VAL A 321 -1.17 -6.03 37.12
C VAL A 321 -0.22 -5.24 36.21
N GLN A 322 -0.76 -4.57 35.20
CA GLN A 322 0.00 -3.75 34.25
C GLN A 322 0.69 -2.58 34.97
N GLN A 323 -0.05 -1.83 35.79
CA GLN A 323 0.50 -0.69 36.53
C GLN A 323 1.68 -1.11 37.44
N PHE A 324 1.56 -2.25 38.12
CA PHE A 324 2.64 -2.79 38.94
C PHE A 324 3.87 -3.18 38.08
N THR A 325 3.65 -3.93 37.02
CA THR A 325 4.72 -4.40 36.12
C THR A 325 5.45 -3.22 35.47
N THR A 326 4.71 -2.21 34.98
CA THR A 326 5.28 -0.99 34.39
C THR A 326 6.15 -0.23 35.39
N ARG A 327 5.68 -0.05 36.63
CA ARG A 327 6.45 0.61 37.68
C ARG A 327 7.76 -0.13 38.00
N GLU A 328 7.72 -1.44 38.18
CA GLU A 328 8.92 -2.25 38.46
C GLU A 328 9.94 -2.19 37.30
N ILE A 329 9.47 -2.24 36.06
CA ILE A 329 10.33 -2.12 34.87
C ILE A 329 10.97 -0.72 34.82
N GLN A 330 10.18 0.34 35.04
CA GLN A 330 10.68 1.72 35.05
C GLN A 330 11.73 1.94 36.14
N LEU A 331 11.51 1.42 37.35
CA LEU A 331 12.47 1.55 38.46
C LEU A 331 13.79 0.81 38.15
N LYS A 332 13.72 -0.40 37.58
CA LYS A 332 14.92 -1.14 37.17
C LYS A 332 15.67 -0.44 36.04
N LEU A 333 14.95 0.11 35.07
CA LEU A 333 15.53 0.84 33.95
C LEU A 333 16.19 2.15 34.41
N PHE A 334 15.53 2.91 35.28
CA PHE A 334 16.10 4.11 35.88
C PHE A 334 17.35 3.80 36.71
N GLY A 335 17.31 2.76 37.55
CA GLY A 335 18.46 2.33 38.33
C GLY A 335 19.63 1.81 37.48
N HIS A 336 19.37 1.31 36.28
CA HIS A 336 20.42 0.92 35.35
C HIS A 336 21.03 2.12 34.61
N LEU A 337 20.23 3.11 34.25
CA LEU A 337 20.70 4.32 33.56
C LEU A 337 21.52 5.24 34.48
N HIS A 338 21.24 5.25 35.78
CA HIS A 338 21.90 6.11 36.76
C HIS A 338 23.08 5.41 37.47
N ARG A 339 23.54 4.28 36.93
CA ARG A 339 24.71 3.53 37.39
C ARG A 339 25.70 3.45 36.25
#